data_AF-A0A6J4RM97-F1
#
_entry.id   AF-A0A6J4RM97-F1
#
_cell.length_a   1.000
_cell.length_b   1.000
_cell.length_c   1.000
_cell.angle_alpha   90.00
_cell.angle_beta   90.00
_cell.angle_gamma   90.00
#
_symmetry.space_group_name_H-M   'P 1'
#
loop_
_entity.id
_entity.type
_entity.pdbx_description
1 polymer ?
#
loop_
_entity_poly.entity_id
_entity_poly.type
_entity_poly.pdbx_seq_one_letter_code
_entity_poly.pdbx_strand_id
1 'polypeptide(L)' 'RYEIGLFKNDSQTAAAQGHFVHVYVEREGRKATPLPQEMRSALEKILVG' A
#
# COMPACT_ATOMS: atom_id res chain seq x y z
N ARG A 1 -3.41 -0.42 5.29
CA ARG A 1 -2.28 0.51 5.48
C ARG A 1 -1.05 -0.20 4.93
N TYR A 2 -0.26 0.45 4.08
CA TYR A 2 0.98 -0.14 3.56
C TYR A 2 2.14 0.37 4.40
N GLU A 3 2.96 -0.53 4.93
CA GLU A 3 4.22 -0.16 5.59
C GLU A 3 5.36 -0.14 4.57
N ILE A 4 6.30 0.78 4.75
CA ILE A 4 7.51 0.89 3.94
C ILE A 4 8.73 1.02 4.86
N GLY A 5 9.84 0.41 4.43
CA GLY A 5 11.15 0.55 5.07
C GLY A 5 12.19 0.95 4.04
N LEU A 6 13.03 1.92 4.37
CA LEU A 6 14.18 2.34 3.58
C LEU A 6 15.45 1.72 4.17
N PHE A 7 16.18 0.95 3.37
CA PHE A 7 17.38 0.24 3.80
C PHE A 7 18.60 0.76 3.03
N LYS A 8 19.73 0.90 3.72
CA LYS A 8 20.99 1.32 3.09
C LYS A 8 21.77 0.09 2.65
N ASN A 9 21.92 -0.11 1.34
CA ASN A 9 22.64 -1.25 0.75
C ASN A 9 22.18 -2.57 1.41
N ASP A 10 23.13 -3.35 1.92
CA ASP A 10 22.90 -4.65 2.54
C ASP A 10 22.50 -4.57 4.03
N SER A 11 22.24 -3.36 4.54
CA SER A 11 21.79 -3.17 5.92
C SER A 11 20.46 -3.88 6.15
N GLN A 12 20.44 -4.78 7.12
CA GLN A 12 19.22 -5.45 7.59
C GLN A 12 18.35 -4.54 8.46
N THR A 13 18.89 -3.41 8.93
CA THR A 13 18.15 -2.41 9.71
C THR A 13 17.68 -1.28 8.79
N ALA A 14 16.39 -0.94 8.90
CA ALA A 14 15.80 0.18 8.17
C ALA A 14 16.35 1.51 8.72
N ALA A 15 16.84 2.37 7.82
CA ALA A 15 17.26 3.73 8.12
C ALA A 15 16.05 4.67 8.32
N ALA A 16 14.92 4.36 7.68
CA ALA A 16 13.64 5.03 7.90
C ALA A 16 12.49 4.03 7.69
N GLN A 17 11.39 4.26 8.40
CA GLN A 17 10.16 3.49 8.27
C GLN A 17 8.98 4.44 8.19
N GLY A 18 7.93 4.03 7.48
CA GLY A 18 6.73 4.85 7.34
C GLY A 18 5.58 4.04 6.80
N HIS A 19 4.48 4.73 6.53
CA HIS A 19 3.33 4.11 5.91
C HIS A 19 2.66 5.06 4.93
N PHE A 20 1.88 4.49 4.02
CA PHE A 20 1.02 5.26 3.14
C PHE A 20 -0.36 4.60 3.01
N VAL A 21 -1.32 5.42 2.61
CA VAL A 21 -2.69 5.02 2.30
C VAL A 21 -2.94 5.36 0.84
N HIS A 22 -3.23 4.34 0.03
CA HIS A 22 -3.62 4.52 -1.36
C HIS A 22 -5.13 4.36 -1.47
N VAL A 23 -5.81 5.40 -1.97
CA VAL A 23 -7.25 5.39 -2.23
C VAL A 23 -7.52 5.44 -3.73
N TYR A 24 -8.56 4.73 -4.17
CA TYR A 24 -9.03 4.78 -5.54
C TYR A 24 -10.04 5.90 -5.69
N VAL A 25 -9.90 6.68 -6.76
CA VAL A 25 -10.82 7.76 -7.10
C VAL A 25 -11.22 7.66 -8.57
N GLU A 26 -12.47 8.00 -8.87
CA GLU A 26 -12.85 8.23 -10.26
C GLU A 26 -12.28 9.57 -10.75
N ARG A 27 -12.01 9.65 -12.05
CA ARG A 27 -11.19 10.71 -12.64
C ARG A 27 -11.90 12.06 -12.75
N GLU A 28 -13.19 12.06 -13.03
CA GLU A 28 -13.92 13.28 -13.39
C GLU A 28 -14.33 14.09 -12.16
N GLY A 29 -14.96 13.44 -11.18
CA GLY A 29 -15.44 14.05 -9.94
C GLY A 29 -14.51 13.87 -8.75
N ARG A 30 -13.38 13.16 -8.89
CA ARG A 30 -12.41 12.88 -7.81
C ARG A 30 -13.04 12.23 -6.58
N LYS A 31 -14.14 11.47 -6.77
CA LYS A 31 -14.82 10.77 -5.68
C LYS A 31 -14.16 9.43 -5.41
N ALA A 32 -14.14 9.04 -4.14
CA ALA A 32 -13.65 7.73 -3.73
C ALA A 32 -14.46 6.61 -4.42
N THR A 33 -13.76 5.60 -4.91
CA THR A 33 -14.35 4.44 -5.58
C THR A 33 -13.92 3.14 -4.91
N PRO A 34 -14.74 2.08 -5.02
CA PRO A 34 -14.35 0.76 -4.54
C PRO A 34 -13.07 0.26 -5.23
N LEU A 35 -12.24 -0.41 -4.45
CA LEU A 35 -11.08 -1.14 -4.95
C LEU A 35 -11.53 -2.23 -5.95
N PRO A 36 -10.91 -2.37 -7.12
CA PRO A 36 -11.20 -3.46 -8.05
C PRO A 36 -11.04 -4.84 -7.39
N GLN A 37 -11.93 -5.78 -7.71
CA GLN A 37 -12.01 -7.08 -7.05
C GLN A 37 -10.71 -7.89 -7.19
N GLU A 38 -10.07 -7.85 -8.36
CA GLU A 38 -8.80 -8.54 -8.61
C GLU A 38 -7.68 -8.02 -7.69
N MET A 39 -7.62 -6.70 -7.50
CA MET A 39 -6.64 -6.10 -6.60
C MET A 39 -6.94 -6.44 -5.15
N ARG A 40 -8.20 -6.37 -4.73
CA ARG A 40 -8.61 -6.79 -3.38
C ARG A 40 -8.15 -8.22 -3.10
N SER A 41 -8.44 -9.13 -4.04
CA SER A 41 -8.11 -10.56 -3.91
C SER A 41 -6.59 -10.80 -3.86
N ALA A 42 -5.79 -9.98 -4.54
CA ALA A 42 -4.33 -10.06 -4.46
C ALA A 42 -3.80 -9.55 -3.11
N LEU A 43 -4.34 -8.45 -2.60
CA LEU A 43 -3.92 -7.86 -1.32
C LEU A 43 -4.28 -8.74 -0.11
N GLU A 44 -5.43 -9.43 -0.17
CA GLU A 44 -5.84 -10.37 0.89
C GLU A 44 -4.81 -11.49 1.11
N LYS A 45 -4.06 -11.89 0.08
CA LYS A 45 -3.04 -12.95 0.17
C LYS A 45 -1.80 -12.54 0.96
N ILE A 46 -1.53 -11.24 1.07
CA ILE A 46 -0.35 -10.69 1.76
C ILE A 46 -0.71 -9.99 3.06
N LEU A 47 -1.99 -10.06 3.46
CA LEU A 47 -2.45 -9.49 4.71
C LEU A 47 -1.91 -10.33 5.87
N VAL A 48 -1.12 -9.70 6.74
CA VAL A 48 -0.70 -10.27 8.01
C VAL A 48 -1.63 -9.69 9.07
N GLY A 49 -2.35 -10.57 9.77
CA GLY A 49 -3.31 -10.20 10.83
C GLY A 49 -2.64 -9.75 12.12
#